data_AF-A0A1M6EXV6-F1
#
_entry.id   AF-A0A1M6EXV6-F1
#
_cell.length_a   1.000
_cell.length_b   1.000
_cell.length_c   1.000
_cell.angle_alpha   90.00
_cell.angle_beta   90.00
_cell.angle_gamma   90.00
#
_symmetry.space_group_name_H-M   'P 1'
#
loop_
_entity.id
_entity.type
_entity.pdbx_description
1 polymer ?
#
loop_
_entity_poly.entity_id
_entity_poly.type
_entity_poly.pdbx_seq_one_letter_code
_entity_poly.pdbx_strand_id
1 'polypeptide(L)'
;MTAKIVSFPTSDDQMLQEMDRLIRAYLFELTGNPDLTEQVGDRMIHFVANYANKTFEPCFNLPLLPDMPQEQIDHLMSAIDEGFQQNCREINEMISKIIFERMYFEVEYYEQFNSRPPSTLSQVKNRP
;
A
#
# COMPACT_ATOMS: atom_id res chain seq x y z
N MET A 1 -10.55 -13.38 30.82
CA MET A 1 -9.81 -12.23 30.25
C MET A 1 -10.24 -12.11 28.79
N THR A 2 -10.74 -10.96 28.37
CA THR A 2 -11.23 -10.73 27.01
C THR A 2 -10.04 -10.53 26.09
N ALA A 3 -9.89 -11.35 25.05
CA ALA A 3 -8.84 -11.19 24.05
C ALA A 3 -8.87 -9.75 23.52
N LYS A 4 -7.77 -9.01 23.66
CA LYS A 4 -7.61 -7.71 23.02
C LYS A 4 -7.49 -7.99 21.53
N ILE A 5 -8.60 -7.91 20.82
CA ILE A 5 -8.62 -7.89 19.36
C ILE A 5 -7.70 -6.75 18.94
N VAL A 6 -6.52 -7.09 18.43
CA VAL A 6 -5.67 -6.12 17.72
C VAL A 6 -6.34 -5.96 16.36
N SER A 7 -7.29 -5.03 16.29
CA SER A 7 -7.81 -4.58 15.02
C SER A 7 -6.64 -4.05 14.21
N PHE A 8 -6.48 -4.53 12.97
CA PHE A 8 -5.67 -3.81 11.99
C PHE A 8 -6.07 -2.34 12.02
N PRO A 9 -5.11 -1.40 11.90
CA PRO A 9 -5.43 0.03 11.95
C PRO A 9 -6.60 0.31 11.02
N THR A 10 -7.74 0.69 11.61
CA THR A 10 -8.84 1.27 10.87
C THR A 10 -8.27 2.45 10.12
N SER A 11 -8.59 2.55 8.83
CA SER A 11 -8.25 3.71 7.98
C SER A 11 -8.70 4.97 8.70
N ASP A 12 -7.79 5.59 9.44
CA ASP A 12 -7.95 6.94 9.90
C ASP A 12 -7.56 7.81 8.71
N ASP A 13 -8.39 8.78 8.34
CA ASP A 13 -8.05 9.75 7.28
C ASP A 13 -6.69 10.39 7.57
N GLN A 14 -6.28 10.45 8.84
CA GLN A 14 -4.94 10.84 9.27
C GLN A 14 -3.80 9.98 8.70
N MET A 15 -3.98 8.65 8.62
CA MET A 15 -2.95 7.76 8.09
C MET A 15 -2.75 7.98 6.59
N LEU A 16 -3.84 8.13 5.83
CA LEU A 16 -3.79 8.44 4.41
C LEU A 16 -3.14 9.81 4.14
N GLN A 17 -3.46 10.81 4.97
CA GLN A 17 -2.84 12.14 4.89
C GLN A 17 -1.34 12.10 5.18
N GLU A 18 -0.90 11.34 6.19
CA GLU A 18 0.53 11.22 6.47
C GLU A 18 1.26 10.44 5.37
N MET A 19 0.64 9.41 4.79
CA MET A 19 1.20 8.72 3.64
C MET A 19 1.34 9.65 2.43
N ASP A 20 0.35 10.50 2.14
CA ASP A 20 0.43 11.51 1.07
C ASP A 20 1.60 12.46 1.30
N ARG A 21 1.75 12.96 2.53
CA ARG A 21 2.85 13.84 2.92
C ARG A 21 4.21 13.17 2.69
N LEU A 22 4.37 11.92 3.10
CA LEU A 22 5.62 11.16 2.95
C LEU A 22 5.94 10.85 1.49
N ILE A 23 4.95 10.42 0.70
CA ILE A 23 5.11 10.14 -0.72
C ILE A 23 5.56 11.40 -1.46
N ARG A 24 4.90 12.53 -1.24
CA ARG A 24 5.25 13.79 -1.91
C ARG A 24 6.60 14.33 -1.48
N ALA A 25 6.93 14.25 -0.19
CA ALA A 25 8.26 14.64 0.29
C ALA A 25 9.35 13.82 -0.39
N TYR A 26 9.17 12.49 -0.45
CA TYR A 26 10.12 11.60 -1.09
C TYR A 26 10.26 11.85 -2.60
N LEU A 27 9.14 12.01 -3.32
CA LEU A 27 9.15 12.32 -4.76
C LEU A 27 9.85 13.64 -5.06
N PHE A 28 9.62 14.66 -4.23
CA PHE A 28 10.28 15.96 -4.37
C PHE A 28 11.79 15.86 -4.11
N GLU A 29 12.20 15.14 -3.07
CA GLU A 29 13.62 14.88 -2.79
C GLU A 29 14.31 14.11 -3.93
N LEU A 30 13.61 13.15 -4.53
CA LEU A 30 14.14 12.30 -5.60
C LEU A 30 14.29 13.05 -6.93
N THR A 31 13.32 13.90 -7.27
CA THR A 31 13.18 14.45 -8.63
C THR A 31 13.37 15.96 -8.74
N GLY A 32 13.18 16.70 -7.64
CA GLY A 32 13.18 18.17 -7.62
C GLY A 32 12.11 18.81 -8.51
N ASN A 33 11.16 18.03 -9.05
CA ASN A 33 10.17 18.48 -10.03
C ASN A 33 8.78 18.56 -9.38
N PRO A 34 8.24 19.76 -9.15
CA PRO A 34 6.92 19.95 -8.53
C PRO A 34 5.79 19.30 -9.33
N ASP A 35 5.78 19.46 -10.65
CA ASP A 35 4.71 18.95 -11.53
C ASP A 35 4.69 17.42 -11.55
N LEU A 36 5.88 16.80 -11.57
CA LEU A 36 6.03 15.35 -11.46
C LEU A 36 5.54 14.87 -10.08
N THR A 37 5.96 15.56 -9.02
CA THR A 37 5.60 15.22 -7.64
C THR A 37 4.09 15.26 -7.45
N GLU A 38 3.42 16.25 -8.04
CA GLU A 38 1.96 16.36 -7.99
C GLU A 38 1.30 15.20 -8.73
N GLN A 39 1.63 14.99 -10.01
CA GLN A 39 0.98 13.96 -10.83
C GLN A 39 1.27 12.53 -10.36
N VAL A 40 2.52 12.22 -9.99
CA VAL A 40 2.89 10.90 -9.48
C VAL A 40 2.33 10.70 -8.08
N GLY A 41 2.35 11.74 -7.23
CA GLY A 41 1.77 11.72 -5.90
C GLY A 41 0.29 11.35 -5.91
N ASP A 42 -0.50 12.00 -6.78
CA ASP A 42 -1.93 11.73 -6.91
C ASP A 42 -2.22 10.28 -7.33
N ARG A 43 -1.46 9.76 -8.30
CA ARG A 43 -1.60 8.38 -8.76
C ARG A 43 -1.21 7.37 -7.68
N MET A 44 -0.16 7.67 -6.91
CA MET A 44 0.29 6.83 -5.80
C MET A 44 -0.71 6.81 -4.65
N ILE A 45 -1.33 7.94 -4.30
CA ILE A 45 -2.37 7.96 -3.26
C ILE A 45 -3.62 7.21 -3.69
N HIS A 46 -4.04 7.37 -4.95
CA HIS A 46 -5.12 6.58 -5.49
C HIS A 46 -4.82 5.08 -5.45
N PHE A 47 -3.58 4.69 -5.74
CA PHE A 47 -3.14 3.30 -5.64
C PHE A 47 -3.20 2.78 -4.19
N VAL A 48 -2.65 3.53 -3.23
CA VAL A 48 -2.63 3.16 -1.81
C VAL A 48 -4.06 3.02 -1.28
N ALA A 49 -4.91 4.00 -1.53
CA ALA A 49 -6.30 4.02 -1.05
C ALA A 49 -7.12 2.83 -1.56
N ASN A 50 -6.92 2.41 -2.82
CA ASN A 50 -7.73 1.36 -3.44
C ASN A 50 -7.18 -0.05 -3.26
N TYR A 51 -5.85 -0.21 -3.14
CA TYR A 51 -5.20 -1.52 -3.23
C TYR A 51 -4.35 -1.87 -2.01
N ALA A 52 -3.71 -0.89 -1.36
CA ALA A 52 -2.88 -1.15 -0.19
C ALA A 52 -3.66 -1.07 1.14
N ASN A 53 -4.84 -0.44 1.15
CA ASN A 53 -5.64 -0.21 2.37
C ASN A 53 -6.75 -1.25 2.62
N LYS A 54 -6.78 -2.38 1.88
CA LYS A 54 -7.75 -3.44 2.20
C LYS A 54 -7.39 -4.07 3.55
N THR A 55 -8.26 -3.90 4.53
CA THR A 55 -8.14 -4.49 5.86
C THR A 55 -8.14 -6.02 5.75
N PHE A 56 -7.04 -6.64 6.18
CA PHE A 56 -6.97 -8.09 6.32
C PHE A 56 -7.62 -8.48 7.65
N GLU A 57 -8.86 -8.94 7.62
CA GLU A 57 -9.56 -9.47 8.79
C GLU A 57 -9.48 -10.99 8.80
N PRO A 58 -8.45 -11.59 9.44
CA PRO A 58 -8.43 -13.03 9.59
C PRO A 58 -9.62 -13.48 10.45
N CYS A 59 -10.37 -14.47 9.96
CA CYS A 59 -11.36 -15.17 10.78
C CYS A 59 -10.88 -16.59 11.00
N PHE A 60 -10.35 -16.86 12.20
CA PHE A 60 -10.02 -18.23 12.61
C PHE A 60 -11.21 -18.83 13.33
N ASN A 61 -11.79 -19.88 12.75
CA ASN A 61 -12.83 -20.67 13.40
C ASN A 61 -12.24 -22.03 13.78
N LEU A 62 -11.55 -22.06 14.93
CA LEU A 62 -10.87 -23.25 15.43
C LEU A 62 -11.75 -23.96 16.48
N PRO A 63 -12.34 -25.12 16.16
CA PRO A 63 -13.11 -25.87 17.14
C PRO A 63 -12.16 -26.47 18.19
N LEU A 64 -12.38 -26.12 19.46
CA LEU A 64 -11.68 -26.72 20.59
C LEU A 64 -12.42 -27.98 21.05
N LEU A 65 -11.67 -29.01 21.48
CA LEU A 65 -12.26 -30.20 22.08
C LEU A 65 -12.84 -29.84 23.46
N PRO A 66 -14.00 -30.41 23.86
CA PRO A 66 -14.67 -30.06 25.12
C PRO A 66 -13.81 -30.26 26.37
N ASP A 67 -12.89 -31.22 26.34
CA ASP A 67 -12.04 -31.62 27.47
C ASP A 67 -10.58 -31.15 27.34
N MET A 68 -10.31 -30.18 26.45
CA MET A 68 -8.95 -29.65 26.30
C MET A 68 -8.52 -28.90 27.57
N PRO A 69 -7.36 -29.23 28.16
CA PRO A 69 -6.83 -28.49 29.30
C PRO A 69 -6.63 -27.01 28.96
N GLN A 70 -6.96 -26.12 29.90
CA GLN A 70 -6.84 -24.67 29.70
C GLN A 70 -5.42 -24.24 29.28
N GLU A 71 -4.39 -24.87 29.86
CA GLU A 71 -2.99 -24.60 29.49
C GLU A 71 -2.70 -24.90 28.01
N GLN A 72 -3.30 -25.96 27.46
CA GLN A 72 -3.16 -26.28 26.03
C GLN A 72 -3.93 -25.29 25.15
N ILE A 73 -5.09 -24.81 25.62
CA ILE A 73 -5.84 -23.74 24.93
C ILE A 73 -5.01 -22.46 24.90
N ASP A 74 -4.40 -22.07 26.02
CA ASP A 74 -3.60 -20.85 26.12
C ASP A 74 -2.36 -20.93 25.23
N HIS A 75 -1.67 -22.08 25.21
CA HIS A 75 -0.55 -22.32 24.30
C HIS A 75 -0.96 -22.27 22.82
N LEU A 76 -2.10 -22.88 22.47
CA LEU A 76 -2.62 -22.86 21.09
C LEU A 76 -2.94 -21.43 20.65
N MET A 77 -3.63 -20.66 21.49
CA MET A 77 -3.94 -19.26 21.20
C MET A 77 -2.68 -18.42 21.04
N SER A 78 -1.67 -18.61 21.91
CA SER A 78 -0.39 -17.90 21.81
C SER A 78 0.34 -18.20 20.50
N ALA A 79 0.39 -19.48 20.08
CA ALA A 79 1.04 -19.86 18.84
C ALA A 79 0.33 -19.30 17.59
N ILE A 80 -1.01 -19.23 17.63
CA ILE A 80 -1.81 -18.61 16.57
C ILE A 80 -1.52 -17.11 16.50
N ASP A 81 -1.53 -16.42 17.64
CA ASP A 81 -1.26 -14.99 17.72
C ASP A 81 0.15 -14.67 17.20
N GLU A 82 1.16 -15.45 17.58
CA GLU A 82 2.55 -15.29 17.10
C GLU A 82 2.65 -15.50 15.58
N GLY A 83 2.09 -16.59 15.06
CA GLY A 83 2.08 -16.88 13.63
C GLY A 83 1.32 -15.83 12.83
N PHE A 84 0.20 -15.34 13.36
CA PHE A 84 -0.57 -14.28 12.76
C PHE A 84 0.21 -12.96 12.71
N GLN A 85 0.85 -12.56 13.81
CA GLN A 85 1.67 -11.35 13.83
C GLN A 85 2.85 -11.45 12.86
N GLN A 86 3.46 -12.63 12.74
CA GLN A 86 4.54 -12.85 11.78
C GLN A 86 4.04 -12.68 10.34
N ASN A 87 2.91 -13.28 9.98
CA ASN A 87 2.31 -13.12 8.66
C ASN A 87 1.95 -11.65 8.37
N CYS A 88 1.44 -10.92 9.37
CA CYS A 88 1.15 -9.49 9.21
C CYS A 88 2.41 -8.68 8.88
N ARG A 89 3.54 -8.98 9.52
CA ARG A 89 4.83 -8.33 9.22
C ARG A 89 5.28 -8.60 7.78
N GLU A 90 5.20 -9.85 7.34
CA GLU A 90 5.60 -10.25 5.98
C GLU A 90 4.70 -9.61 4.91
N ILE A 91 3.38 -9.57 5.14
CA ILE A 91 2.43 -8.90 4.26
C ILE A 91 2.72 -7.40 4.18
N ASN A 92 2.97 -6.74 5.33
CA ASN A 92 3.29 -5.32 5.35
C ASN A 92 4.61 -5.02 4.60
N GLU A 93 5.62 -5.88 4.74
CA GLU A 93 6.87 -5.75 3.98
C GLU A 93 6.63 -5.90 2.47
N MET A 94 5.83 -6.90 2.06
CA MET A 94 5.47 -7.12 0.67
C MET A 94 4.69 -5.93 0.08
N ILE A 95 3.68 -5.42 0.79
CA ILE A 95 2.91 -4.25 0.35
C ILE A 95 3.83 -3.03 0.21
N SER A 96 4.73 -2.82 1.17
CA SER A 96 5.70 -1.72 1.10
C SER A 96 6.58 -1.81 -0.14
N LYS A 97 7.11 -3.00 -0.46
CA LYS A 97 7.89 -3.23 -1.69
C LYS A 97 7.08 -2.90 -2.95
N ILE A 98 5.83 -3.37 -3.02
CA ILE A 98 4.93 -3.08 -4.15
C ILE A 98 4.69 -1.57 -4.30
N ILE A 99 4.48 -0.85 -3.20
CA ILE A 99 4.29 0.62 -3.23
C ILE A 99 5.53 1.30 -3.81
N PHE A 100 6.74 0.93 -3.36
CA PHE A 100 7.97 1.52 -3.88
C PHE A 100 8.21 1.18 -5.35
N GLU A 101 8.07 -0.09 -5.74
CA GLU A 101 8.20 -0.49 -7.15
C GLU A 101 7.21 0.25 -8.05
N ARG A 102 5.95 0.39 -7.59
CA ARG A 102 4.95 1.15 -8.31
C ARG A 102 5.33 2.63 -8.44
N MET A 103 5.88 3.22 -7.38
CA MET A 103 6.34 4.61 -7.40
C MET A 103 7.42 4.85 -8.44
N TYR A 104 8.45 4.01 -8.49
CA TYR A 104 9.49 4.09 -9.52
C TYR A 104 8.93 3.97 -10.93
N PHE A 105 8.04 2.99 -11.14
CA PHE A 105 7.36 2.84 -12.42
C PHE A 105 6.58 4.10 -12.83
N GLU A 106 5.88 4.75 -11.90
CA GLU A 106 5.12 5.96 -12.19
C GLU A 106 6.00 7.17 -12.53
N VAL A 107 7.17 7.27 -11.91
CA VAL A 107 8.19 8.27 -12.26
C VAL A 107 8.69 8.03 -13.68
N GLU A 108 9.14 6.82 -13.99
CA GLU A 108 9.61 6.44 -15.33
C GLU A 108 8.53 6.69 -16.39
N TYR A 109 7.27 6.32 -16.08
CA TYR A 109 6.14 6.52 -16.95
C TYR A 109 5.89 8.01 -17.25
N TYR A 110 5.93 8.86 -16.22
CA TYR A 110 5.78 10.31 -16.38
C TYR A 110 6.89 10.90 -17.26
N GLU A 111 8.14 10.50 -17.03
CA GLU A 111 9.28 10.97 -17.82
C GLU A 111 9.16 10.56 -19.28
N GLN A 112 8.80 9.30 -19.56
CA GLN A 112 8.60 8.79 -20.92
C GLN A 112 7.43 9.48 -21.64
N PHE A 113 6.35 9.81 -20.92
CA PHE A 113 5.21 10.49 -21.51
C PHE A 113 5.55 11.92 -21.93
N ASN A 114 6.31 12.64 -21.10
CA ASN A 114 6.68 14.03 -21.33
C ASN A 114 7.91 14.22 -22.23
N SER A 115 8.73 13.19 -22.42
CA SER A 115 9.88 13.21 -23.35
C SER A 115 9.53 12.80 -24.79
N ARG A 116 8.28 12.39 -25.06
CA ARG A 116 7.82 12.16 -26.43
C ARG A 116 7.72 13.48 -27.19
N PRO A 117 8.40 13.63 -28.35
CA PRO A 117 8.21 14.80 -29.19
C PRO A 117 6.75 14.88 -29.63
N PRO A 118 6.15 16.08 -29.70
CA PRO A 118 4.79 16.23 -30.20
C PRO A 118 4.74 15.63 -31.62
N SER A 119 3.89 14.63 -31.80
CA SER A 119 3.74 13.95 -33.09
C SER A 119 3.50 14.99 -34.20
N THR A 120 4.33 14.98 -35.23
CA THR A 120 4.32 15.81 -36.44
C THR A 120 3.09 15.58 -37.34
N LEU A 121 1.92 15.26 -36.78
CA LEU A 121 0.68 15.00 -37.51
C LEU A 121 -0.14 16.26 -37.83
N SER A 122 0.43 17.45 -37.66
CA SER A 122 -0.26 18.73 -37.97
C SER A 122 0.17 19.41 -39.28
N GLN A 123 0.95 18.78 -40.16
CA GLN A 123 1.43 19.42 -41.41
C GLN A 123 0.96 18.80 -42.74
N VAL A 124 -0.16 18.06 -42.77
CA VAL A 124 -0.76 17.59 -44.04
C VAL A 124 -2.21 18.05 -44.21
N LYS A 125 -2.54 19.25 -43.73
CA LYS A 125 -3.73 19.99 -44.17
C LYS A 125 -3.30 21.42 -44.47
N ASN A 126 -2.76 21.60 -45.67
CA ASN A 126 -2.72 22.84 -46.47
C ASN A 126 -1.56 22.70 -47.46
N ARG A 127 -1.83 22.07 -48.60
CA ARG A 127 -1.18 22.46 -49.84
C ARG A 127 -2.27 22.85 -50.85
N PRO A 128 -2.03 23.95 -51.59
CA PRO A 128 -3.00 24.66 -52.43
C PRO A 128 -3.46 23.84 -53.64
#